data_AF-A0AAE3DED5-F1
#
_entry.id   AF-A0AAE3DED5-F1
#
_cell.length_a   1.000
_cell.length_b   1.000
_cell.length_c   1.000
_cell.angle_alpha   90.00
_cell.angle_beta   90.00
_cell.angle_gamma   90.00
#
_symmetry.space_group_name_H-M   'P 1'
#
loop_
_entity.id
_entity.type
_entity.pdbx_description
1 polymer ?
#
loop_
_entity_poly.entity_id
_entity_poly.type
_entity_poly.pdbx_seq_one_letter_code
_entity_poly.pdbx_strand_id
1 'polypeptide(L)'
;MKTEVLLRSIGKINDELIADAESEANTKRKPGWAKLGTMAACLALVLCTGIATHAIRSNATAGTFTMDVNPSVEYTIAKSGAVKSIRCLNSDAENALSDVALGKQSVETALTRTVAAYEACGYMGNGEATVLISFDSRLDANAELKASLSAEIQQTLEQTDAVGTLVFHSELTENAEAAKIAEEFHVSLGRADCILTAADKTGLPTDEVARMSLDELLKFQEVSGISSVSVSKFISLEEAKKIALKDAKLDELAQKIVFTREELSRNQGKPCYLLEFYTGTNQYFYQIDAKSGSIIYAGKFITLSEAKKIALDDAGCKDKVGFTEETLVSGGIKTPYYRLVFADAKTQWTYRIDAVLGIVLEKKQKETATTEIDTADFISLEEAKKIALKDAGLDEATQKIVFTREELNRNSGKPCYILEFYTAKKQYSYKVDAKNGNIMEAYHFILLADAKKIALDDAGVNVKVVFTTEELVAGGIKTPYYRFVFADTKTQWTYRIDAVLGTVLEKQQKEIVTTDFISLEEAKEIALKDAGLDEATQKIVFTREELSRNSGKPCYILEFYTAKKQYSYKVDAKDGSIIEAYHFILLADAKKIALDDAGVSEGCRRHQVALLLLRL
;
A
#
# COMPACT_ATOMS: atom_id res chain seq x y z
N MET A 1 31.39 56.55 -3.92
CA MET A 1 32.27 57.38 -4.79
C MET A 1 33.70 56.90 -4.56
N LYS A 2 34.28 56.08 -5.45
CA LYS A 2 35.03 56.46 -6.68
C LYS A 2 36.35 57.19 -6.35
N THR A 3 37.48 56.48 -6.44
CA THR A 3 38.56 56.55 -7.48
C THR A 3 39.58 57.65 -7.16
N GLU A 4 40.90 57.59 -7.37
CA GLU A 4 41.90 56.73 -8.02
C GLU A 4 43.25 57.45 -7.80
N VAL A 5 44.41 56.77 -7.79
CA VAL A 5 45.70 57.42 -8.14
C VAL A 5 46.60 56.44 -8.91
N LEU A 6 46.98 56.87 -10.12
CA LEU A 6 47.80 56.18 -11.12
C LEU A 6 49.27 56.65 -11.12
N LEU A 7 50.16 55.65 -11.17
CA LEU A 7 51.44 55.49 -11.91
C LEU A 7 52.32 56.69 -12.35
N ARG A 8 53.61 56.53 -12.01
CA ARG A 8 54.86 57.19 -12.48
C ARG A 8 55.82 56.03 -12.88
N SER A 9 56.74 56.03 -13.85
CA SER A 9 57.39 57.04 -14.69
C SER A 9 58.05 56.35 -15.90
N ILE A 10 58.22 57.09 -17.01
CA ILE A 10 59.03 56.74 -18.20
C ILE A 10 60.36 57.49 -18.12
N GLY A 11 61.44 56.91 -18.65
CA GLY A 11 62.66 57.63 -19.05
C GLY A 11 63.43 56.85 -20.14
N LYS A 12 63.52 57.44 -21.34
CA LYS A 12 64.24 56.96 -22.54
C LYS A 12 65.52 57.80 -22.76
N ILE A 13 66.30 57.40 -23.79
CA ILE A 13 67.27 58.16 -24.65
C ILE A 13 68.76 57.90 -24.25
N ASN A 14 69.75 57.59 -25.11
CA ASN A 14 69.88 57.52 -26.59
C ASN A 14 71.08 56.67 -27.10
N ASP A 15 70.99 56.35 -28.40
CA ASP A 15 71.96 56.26 -29.53
C ASP A 15 73.48 56.46 -29.31
N GLU A 16 74.31 55.49 -29.75
CA GLU A 16 75.41 55.70 -30.73
C GLU A 16 76.18 54.39 -31.11
N LEU A 17 76.67 54.38 -32.37
CA LEU A 17 77.83 53.67 -32.94
C LEU A 17 77.65 52.39 -33.78
N ILE A 18 77.80 52.65 -35.09
CA ILE A 18 78.05 51.80 -36.25
C ILE A 18 79.45 51.16 -36.17
N ALA A 19 79.59 49.89 -36.59
CA ALA A 19 80.73 49.41 -37.40
C ALA A 19 80.44 48.01 -37.97
N ASP A 20 80.32 47.97 -39.31
CA ASP A 20 80.48 46.76 -40.12
C ASP A 20 81.92 46.21 -39.99
N ALA A 21 82.05 44.90 -39.84
CA ALA A 21 83.23 44.14 -40.24
C ALA A 21 82.82 42.69 -40.51
N GLU A 22 82.64 42.34 -41.77
CA GLU A 22 82.71 40.96 -42.25
C GLU A 22 84.14 40.43 -42.06
N SER A 23 84.31 39.22 -41.51
CA SER A 23 84.72 38.04 -42.30
C SER A 23 84.99 36.80 -41.42
N GLU A 24 84.77 35.65 -42.07
CA GLU A 24 85.36 34.33 -41.82
C GLU A 24 84.90 33.46 -40.62
N ALA A 25 83.94 32.60 -40.98
CA ALA A 25 83.89 31.16 -40.71
C ALA A 25 84.88 30.61 -39.67
N ASN A 26 84.38 30.38 -38.45
CA ASN A 26 84.98 29.41 -37.55
C ASN A 26 83.94 28.38 -37.11
N THR A 27 84.09 27.19 -37.68
CA THR A 27 83.33 25.97 -37.36
C THR A 27 83.41 25.66 -35.86
N LYS A 28 82.34 25.96 -35.12
CA LYS A 28 82.03 25.29 -33.86
C LYS A 28 80.81 24.41 -34.04
N ARG A 29 81.06 23.10 -34.16
CA ARG A 29 80.06 22.05 -33.96
C ARG A 29 79.32 22.32 -32.63
N LYS A 30 78.04 22.68 -32.69
CA LYS A 30 77.15 22.65 -31.52
C LYS A 30 76.64 21.22 -31.32
N PRO A 31 76.65 20.71 -30.08
CA PRO A 31 76.40 19.31 -29.79
C PRO A 31 74.91 18.99 -29.91
N GLY A 32 74.59 17.75 -30.26
CA GLY A 32 73.35 16.95 -30.18
C GLY A 32 72.00 17.45 -29.59
N TRP A 33 71.76 18.73 -29.33
CA TRP A 33 70.59 19.24 -28.62
C TRP A 33 69.37 19.44 -29.52
N ALA A 34 69.57 19.72 -30.81
CA ALA A 34 68.47 19.71 -31.77
C ALA A 34 67.86 18.31 -31.92
N LYS A 35 68.69 17.24 -31.88
CA LYS A 35 68.23 15.85 -31.95
C LYS A 35 67.53 15.38 -30.66
N LEU A 36 67.99 15.85 -29.49
CA LEU A 36 67.35 15.58 -28.20
C LEU A 36 66.02 16.34 -28.03
N GLY A 37 65.94 17.59 -28.50
CA GLY A 37 64.70 18.39 -28.48
C GLY A 37 63.62 17.83 -29.42
N THR A 38 64.00 17.39 -30.63
CA THR A 38 63.05 16.69 -31.52
C THR A 38 62.65 15.32 -30.97
N MET A 39 63.56 14.55 -30.36
CA MET A 39 63.19 13.29 -29.71
C MET A 39 62.27 13.50 -28.51
N ALA A 40 62.50 14.52 -27.68
CA ALA A 40 61.64 14.81 -26.53
C ALA A 40 60.24 15.30 -26.97
N ALA A 41 60.15 16.12 -28.02
CA ALA A 41 58.88 16.53 -28.61
C ALA A 41 58.14 15.35 -29.28
N CYS A 42 58.85 14.44 -29.96
CA CYS A 42 58.27 13.21 -30.50
C CYS A 42 57.84 12.24 -29.39
N LEU A 43 58.61 12.11 -28.30
CA LEU A 43 58.24 11.27 -27.16
C LEU A 43 57.03 11.85 -26.44
N ALA A 44 56.97 13.17 -26.26
CA ALA A 44 55.84 13.88 -25.69
C ALA A 44 54.60 13.78 -26.58
N LEU A 45 54.73 13.87 -27.91
CA LEU A 45 53.63 13.60 -28.85
C LEU A 45 53.19 12.14 -28.79
N VAL A 46 54.10 11.17 -28.73
CA VAL A 46 53.76 9.74 -28.58
C VAL A 46 53.10 9.47 -27.22
N LEU A 47 53.54 10.11 -26.15
CA LEU A 47 52.93 10.04 -24.82
C LEU A 47 51.57 10.75 -24.78
N CYS A 48 51.43 11.95 -25.34
CA CYS A 48 50.16 12.68 -25.40
C CYS A 48 49.17 12.01 -26.33
N THR A 49 49.58 11.50 -27.48
CA THR A 49 48.75 10.66 -28.35
C THR A 49 48.46 9.32 -27.70
N GLY A 50 49.37 8.73 -26.92
CA GLY A 50 49.17 7.50 -26.14
C GLY A 50 48.15 7.69 -25.02
N ILE A 51 48.26 8.77 -24.24
CA ILE A 51 47.32 9.15 -23.18
C ILE A 51 45.97 9.53 -23.79
N ALA A 52 45.95 10.29 -24.88
CA ALA A 52 44.71 10.65 -25.58
C ALA A 52 44.04 9.41 -26.21
N THR A 53 44.79 8.53 -26.87
CA THR A 53 44.25 7.28 -27.42
C THR A 53 43.81 6.32 -26.33
N HIS A 54 44.51 6.27 -25.19
CA HIS A 54 44.09 5.48 -24.03
C HIS A 54 42.82 6.05 -23.39
N ALA A 55 42.70 7.37 -23.23
CA ALA A 55 41.50 8.04 -22.72
C ALA A 55 40.29 7.91 -23.69
N ILE A 56 40.53 7.98 -25.00
CA ILE A 56 39.50 7.77 -26.02
C ILE A 56 39.07 6.29 -26.04
N ARG A 57 40.01 5.35 -25.91
CA ARG A 57 39.72 3.90 -25.86
C ARG A 57 39.06 3.48 -24.55
N SER A 58 39.41 4.09 -23.43
CA SER A 58 38.80 3.80 -22.12
C SER A 58 37.37 4.35 -22.01
N ASN A 59 37.07 5.47 -22.69
CA ASN A 59 35.71 6.03 -22.78
C ASN A 59 34.86 5.43 -23.92
N ALA A 60 35.38 4.43 -24.64
CA ALA A 60 34.59 3.66 -25.59
C ALA A 60 33.51 2.87 -24.84
N THR A 61 32.34 2.67 -25.47
CA THR A 61 31.24 1.93 -24.84
C THR A 61 31.61 0.44 -24.72
N ALA A 62 31.45 -0.11 -23.52
CA ALA A 62 31.62 -1.53 -23.22
C ALA A 62 30.30 -2.30 -23.39
N GLY A 63 29.19 -1.70 -22.97
CA GLY A 63 27.84 -2.24 -23.14
C GLY A 63 26.86 -1.53 -22.21
N THR A 64 25.74 -2.15 -21.90
CA THR A 64 24.66 -1.58 -21.07
C THR A 64 24.17 -2.58 -20.02
N PHE A 65 23.82 -2.08 -18.85
CA PHE A 65 22.99 -2.85 -17.91
C PHE A 65 21.73 -2.07 -17.57
N THR A 66 20.69 -2.77 -17.16
CA THR A 66 19.42 -2.18 -16.71
C THR A 66 19.20 -2.45 -15.24
N MET A 67 18.50 -1.54 -14.57
CA MET A 67 17.99 -1.70 -13.22
C MET A 67 16.47 -1.56 -13.25
N ASP A 68 15.78 -2.64 -12.93
CA ASP A 68 14.33 -2.71 -12.88
C ASP A 68 13.86 -2.89 -11.45
N VAL A 69 12.99 -1.98 -11.03
CA VAL A 69 12.25 -2.09 -9.76
C VAL A 69 10.77 -1.94 -10.09
N ASN A 70 10.36 -0.69 -10.26
CA ASN A 70 9.13 -0.18 -10.86
C ASN A 70 9.21 1.37 -10.89
N PRO A 71 10.43 1.89 -11.12
CA PRO A 71 10.81 2.35 -12.46
C PRO A 71 11.98 1.58 -13.09
N SER A 72 12.16 1.71 -14.42
CA SER A 72 13.17 1.01 -15.22
C SER A 72 14.16 1.97 -15.89
N VAL A 73 15.45 1.76 -15.67
CA VAL A 73 16.52 2.63 -16.20
C VAL A 73 17.67 1.81 -16.78
N GLU A 74 18.21 2.26 -17.90
CA GLU A 74 19.37 1.68 -18.59
C GLU A 74 20.62 2.53 -18.39
N TYR A 75 21.74 1.90 -18.03
CA TYR A 75 23.05 2.51 -17.86
C TYR A 75 24.00 2.07 -18.96
N THR A 76 24.52 3.03 -19.72
CA THR A 76 25.60 2.78 -20.68
C THR A 76 26.95 2.84 -19.99
N ILE A 77 27.72 1.76 -20.07
CA ILE A 77 29.01 1.62 -19.39
C ILE A 77 30.17 1.78 -20.37
N ALA A 78 31.16 2.57 -19.97
CA ALA A 78 32.42 2.72 -20.70
C ALA A 78 33.38 1.56 -20.39
N LYS A 79 34.40 1.33 -21.23
CA LYS A 79 35.46 0.33 -20.98
C LYS A 79 36.27 0.61 -19.71
N SER A 80 36.21 1.82 -19.17
CA SER A 80 36.75 2.17 -17.86
C SER A 80 35.91 1.69 -16.67
N GLY A 81 34.70 1.17 -16.90
CA GLY A 81 33.72 0.80 -15.86
C GLY A 81 32.80 1.94 -15.40
N ALA A 82 33.02 3.17 -15.88
CA ALA A 82 32.20 4.33 -15.51
C ALA A 82 30.89 4.41 -16.31
N VAL A 83 29.87 5.05 -15.72
CA VAL A 83 28.60 5.38 -16.39
C VAL A 83 28.84 6.50 -17.39
N LYS A 84 28.57 6.23 -18.67
CA LYS A 84 28.71 7.19 -19.77
C LYS A 84 27.45 8.02 -19.96
N SER A 85 26.29 7.36 -19.94
CA SER A 85 24.95 7.94 -20.10
C SER A 85 23.91 7.01 -19.49
N ILE A 86 22.71 7.55 -19.25
CA ILE A 86 21.54 6.79 -18.83
C ILE A 86 20.41 6.97 -19.85
N ARG A 87 19.45 6.05 -19.86
CA ARG A 87 18.19 6.15 -20.59
C ARG A 87 17.06 5.65 -19.69
N CYS A 88 16.08 6.51 -19.40
CA CYS A 88 14.86 6.10 -18.73
C CYS A 88 14.02 5.26 -19.69
N LEU A 89 13.59 4.07 -19.26
CA LEU A 89 12.84 3.14 -20.10
C LEU A 89 11.32 3.33 -19.96
N ASN A 90 10.87 3.96 -18.86
CA ASN A 90 9.46 4.27 -18.62
C ASN A 90 9.27 5.65 -17.99
N SER A 91 8.02 6.12 -17.95
CA SER A 91 7.64 7.43 -17.40
C SER A 91 8.00 7.57 -15.92
N ASP A 92 7.93 6.48 -15.16
CA ASP A 92 8.23 6.51 -13.74
C ASP A 92 9.71 6.83 -13.50
N ALA A 93 10.61 6.33 -14.35
CA ALA A 93 12.04 6.58 -14.27
C ALA A 93 12.35 8.00 -14.72
N GLU A 94 11.69 8.47 -15.78
CA GLU A 94 11.80 9.86 -16.26
C GLU A 94 11.37 10.85 -15.17
N ASN A 95 10.24 10.59 -14.52
CA ASN A 95 9.73 11.41 -13.42
C ASN A 95 10.68 11.43 -12.22
N ALA A 96 11.20 10.26 -11.83
CA ALA A 96 12.08 10.14 -10.66
C ALA A 96 13.49 10.73 -10.90
N LEU A 97 14.01 10.65 -12.12
CA LEU A 97 15.41 10.95 -12.43
C LEU A 97 15.63 12.23 -13.26
N SER A 98 14.56 12.94 -13.64
CA SER A 98 14.62 14.16 -14.47
C SER A 98 15.65 15.20 -14.02
N ASP A 99 15.78 15.42 -12.70
CA ASP A 99 16.72 16.38 -12.09
C ASP A 99 18.01 15.74 -11.54
N VAL A 100 18.22 14.44 -11.79
CA VAL A 100 19.34 13.67 -11.22
C VAL A 100 20.46 13.49 -12.24
N ALA A 101 21.59 14.15 -12.01
CA ALA A 101 22.78 13.96 -12.83
C ALA A 101 23.45 12.61 -12.50
N LEU A 102 23.31 11.63 -13.41
CA LEU A 102 23.86 10.27 -13.28
C LEU A 102 24.99 9.94 -14.28
N GLY A 103 25.06 10.65 -15.40
CA GLY A 103 26.10 10.43 -16.41
C GLY A 103 27.49 10.89 -15.96
N LYS A 104 28.53 10.25 -16.54
CA LYS A 104 29.96 10.56 -16.33
C LYS A 104 30.44 10.36 -14.89
N GLN A 105 29.87 9.40 -14.18
CA GLN A 105 30.15 9.08 -12.77
C GLN A 105 30.52 7.60 -12.60
N SER A 106 30.98 7.21 -11.41
CA SER A 106 31.11 5.79 -11.05
C SER A 106 29.73 5.13 -10.97
N VAL A 107 29.70 3.80 -11.12
CA VAL A 107 28.47 3.03 -10.99
C VAL A 107 27.92 3.15 -9.57
N GLU A 108 28.78 3.06 -8.55
CA GLU A 108 28.42 3.32 -7.14
C GLU A 108 27.69 4.67 -6.96
N THR A 109 28.25 5.76 -7.47
CA THR A 109 27.66 7.10 -7.27
C THR A 109 26.33 7.22 -8.00
N ALA A 110 26.26 6.70 -9.23
CA ALA A 110 25.04 6.75 -10.03
C ALA A 110 23.93 5.95 -9.33
N LEU A 111 24.20 4.71 -8.91
CA LEU A 111 23.21 3.87 -8.24
C LEU A 111 22.77 4.43 -6.89
N THR A 112 23.70 4.98 -6.10
CA THR A 112 23.36 5.63 -4.81
C THR A 112 22.37 6.78 -5.02
N ARG A 113 22.56 7.59 -6.06
CA ARG A 113 21.65 8.70 -6.40
C ARG A 113 20.32 8.19 -6.96
N THR A 114 20.33 7.15 -7.79
CA THR A 114 19.12 6.51 -8.29
C THR A 114 18.27 5.98 -7.14
N VAL A 115 18.86 5.24 -6.21
CA VAL A 115 18.17 4.71 -5.02
C VAL A 115 17.58 5.86 -4.20
N ALA A 116 18.36 6.90 -3.90
CA ALA A 116 17.87 8.05 -3.14
C ALA A 116 16.69 8.76 -3.82
N ALA A 117 16.71 8.89 -5.15
CA ALA A 117 15.62 9.46 -5.91
C ALA A 117 14.36 8.56 -5.90
N TYR A 118 14.55 7.25 -6.03
CA TYR A 118 13.46 6.26 -5.97
C TYR A 118 12.84 6.20 -4.57
N GLU A 119 13.64 6.29 -3.51
CA GLU A 119 13.16 6.40 -2.13
C GLU A 119 12.36 7.69 -1.90
N ALA A 120 12.86 8.84 -2.38
CA ALA A 120 12.17 10.12 -2.25
C ALA A 120 10.81 10.14 -2.97
N CYS A 121 10.67 9.38 -4.06
CA CYS A 121 9.44 9.24 -4.82
C CYS A 121 8.53 8.09 -4.31
N GLY A 122 8.99 7.31 -3.32
CA GLY A 122 8.23 6.19 -2.76
C GLY A 122 8.21 4.91 -3.62
N TYR A 123 9.11 4.80 -4.61
CA TYR A 123 9.26 3.58 -5.42
C TYR A 123 10.09 2.49 -4.73
N MET A 124 10.93 2.89 -3.78
CA MET A 124 11.77 1.99 -2.99
C MET A 124 11.72 2.40 -1.53
N GLY A 125 11.78 1.43 -0.62
CA GLY A 125 11.80 1.70 0.82
C GLY A 125 11.55 0.44 1.63
N ASN A 126 11.81 0.54 2.93
CA ASN A 126 11.47 -0.50 3.92
C ASN A 126 12.05 -1.90 3.62
N GLY A 127 13.09 -2.05 2.80
CA GLY A 127 13.70 -3.35 2.52
C GLY A 127 12.78 -4.32 1.79
N GLU A 128 11.73 -3.82 1.12
CA GLU A 128 10.76 -4.63 0.37
C GLU A 128 11.02 -4.57 -1.13
N ALA A 129 11.89 -3.69 -1.62
CA ALA A 129 12.07 -3.50 -3.06
C ALA A 129 12.84 -4.67 -3.68
N THR A 130 12.23 -5.29 -4.69
CA THR A 130 12.93 -6.24 -5.56
C THR A 130 13.56 -5.51 -6.73
N VAL A 131 14.86 -5.74 -6.92
CA VAL A 131 15.69 -5.14 -7.95
C VAL A 131 16.17 -6.25 -8.89
N LEU A 132 15.87 -6.09 -10.17
CA LEU A 132 16.42 -6.93 -11.24
C LEU A 132 17.49 -6.12 -11.98
N ILE A 133 18.69 -6.71 -12.09
CA ILE A 133 19.81 -6.18 -12.86
C ILE A 133 20.04 -7.07 -14.07
N SER A 134 19.93 -6.50 -15.28
CA SER A 134 20.11 -7.26 -16.52
C SER A 134 21.24 -6.69 -17.35
N PHE A 135 22.17 -7.54 -17.79
CA PHE A 135 23.30 -7.15 -18.65
C PHE A 135 23.01 -7.43 -20.12
N ASP A 136 23.39 -6.50 -21.00
CA ASP A 136 23.35 -6.75 -22.44
C ASP A 136 24.38 -7.80 -22.87
N SER A 137 24.18 -8.38 -24.05
CA SER A 137 25.06 -9.40 -24.63
C SER A 137 26.54 -9.00 -24.69
N ARG A 138 26.85 -7.70 -24.81
CA ARG A 138 28.23 -7.18 -24.86
C ARG A 138 28.92 -7.22 -23.49
N LEU A 139 28.23 -6.80 -22.44
CA LEU A 139 28.71 -6.95 -21.07
C LEU A 139 28.72 -8.42 -20.65
N ASP A 140 27.73 -9.20 -21.08
CA ASP A 140 27.64 -10.62 -20.78
C ASP A 140 28.84 -11.40 -21.32
N ALA A 141 29.27 -11.09 -22.54
CA ALA A 141 30.46 -11.66 -23.16
C ALA A 141 31.79 -11.22 -22.49
N ASN A 142 31.77 -10.18 -21.64
CA ASN A 142 32.95 -9.66 -20.94
C ASN A 142 32.94 -10.07 -19.46
N ALA A 143 33.34 -11.32 -19.19
CA ALA A 143 33.27 -11.93 -17.86
C ALA A 143 33.98 -11.12 -16.75
N GLU A 144 35.14 -10.51 -17.02
CA GLU A 144 35.89 -9.73 -16.03
C GLU A 144 35.16 -8.43 -15.66
N LEU A 145 34.72 -7.67 -16.67
CA LEU A 145 33.99 -6.43 -16.43
C LEU A 145 32.62 -6.70 -15.82
N LYS A 146 31.91 -7.73 -16.27
CA LYS A 146 30.64 -8.17 -15.68
C LYS A 146 30.81 -8.53 -14.21
N ALA A 147 31.81 -9.34 -13.86
CA ALA A 147 32.07 -9.71 -12.47
C ALA A 147 32.40 -8.48 -11.60
N SER A 148 33.22 -7.55 -12.10
CA SER A 148 33.52 -6.30 -11.41
C SER A 148 32.28 -5.43 -11.20
N LEU A 149 31.45 -5.28 -12.23
CA LEU A 149 30.20 -4.51 -12.16
C LEU A 149 29.21 -5.17 -11.22
N SER A 150 28.99 -6.48 -11.31
CA SER A 150 28.11 -7.21 -10.40
C SER A 150 28.54 -7.03 -8.93
N ALA A 151 29.84 -7.10 -8.63
CA ALA A 151 30.35 -6.89 -7.29
C ALA A 151 30.12 -5.44 -6.81
N GLU A 152 30.41 -4.42 -7.63
CA GLU A 152 30.18 -3.01 -7.29
C GLU A 152 28.69 -2.70 -7.10
N ILE A 153 27.82 -3.20 -8.00
CA ILE A 153 26.37 -3.06 -7.93
C ILE A 153 25.83 -3.71 -6.66
N GLN A 154 26.22 -4.96 -6.40
CA GLN A 154 25.82 -5.70 -5.21
C GLN A 154 26.25 -4.95 -3.94
N GLN A 155 27.52 -4.56 -3.84
CA GLN A 155 28.03 -3.83 -2.68
C GLN A 155 27.32 -2.49 -2.46
N THR A 156 26.96 -1.79 -3.54
CA THR A 156 26.24 -0.51 -3.46
C THR A 156 24.81 -0.72 -2.97
N LEU A 157 24.09 -1.69 -3.54
CA LEU A 157 22.69 -1.97 -3.20
C LEU A 157 22.54 -2.67 -1.84
N GLU A 158 23.57 -3.35 -1.34
CA GLU A 158 23.62 -3.90 0.03
C GLU A 158 23.72 -2.83 1.12
N GLN A 159 24.25 -1.64 0.79
CA GLN A 159 24.39 -0.55 1.76
C GLN A 159 23.07 0.17 2.03
N THR A 160 22.10 0.09 1.12
CA THR A 160 20.77 0.67 1.32
C THR A 160 19.88 -0.26 2.14
N ASP A 161 19.04 0.31 3.00
CA ASP A 161 18.00 -0.43 3.72
C ASP A 161 16.72 -0.60 2.85
N ALA A 162 16.73 -0.16 1.58
CA ALA A 162 15.56 -0.17 0.69
C ALA A 162 15.38 -1.47 -0.11
N VAL A 163 16.48 -2.19 -0.41
CA VAL A 163 16.47 -3.37 -1.28
C VAL A 163 16.21 -4.64 -0.48
N GLY A 164 15.13 -5.34 -0.83
CA GLY A 164 14.77 -6.64 -0.30
C GLY A 164 15.34 -7.80 -1.10
N THR A 165 15.24 -7.77 -2.43
CA THR A 165 15.73 -8.85 -3.30
C THR A 165 16.58 -8.27 -4.41
N LEU A 166 17.76 -8.85 -4.70
CA LEU A 166 18.58 -8.46 -5.85
C LEU A 166 18.77 -9.66 -6.78
N VAL A 167 18.34 -9.54 -8.01
CA VAL A 167 18.47 -10.60 -9.01
C VAL A 167 19.38 -10.13 -10.12
N PHE A 168 20.43 -10.89 -10.41
CA PHE A 168 21.22 -10.68 -11.62
C PHE A 168 20.73 -11.63 -12.71
N HIS A 169 20.21 -11.04 -13.78
CA HIS A 169 19.79 -11.72 -14.98
C HIS A 169 20.82 -11.51 -16.09
N SER A 170 21.09 -12.57 -16.83
CA SER A 170 22.11 -12.60 -17.88
C SER A 170 21.47 -13.10 -19.17
N GLU A 171 21.51 -12.26 -20.21
CA GLU A 171 21.00 -12.62 -21.53
C GLU A 171 22.01 -13.56 -22.23
N LEU A 172 21.73 -14.86 -22.24
CA LEU A 172 22.60 -15.83 -22.92
C LEU A 172 22.48 -15.76 -24.46
N THR A 173 21.39 -15.19 -25.00
CA THR A 173 21.14 -15.04 -26.44
C THR A 173 20.16 -13.89 -26.72
N GLU A 174 20.32 -13.19 -27.86
CA GLU A 174 19.32 -12.22 -28.35
C GLU A 174 17.96 -12.90 -28.55
N ASN A 175 17.04 -12.65 -27.62
CA ASN A 175 15.67 -13.16 -27.69
C ASN A 175 14.79 -12.15 -28.43
N ALA A 176 14.55 -12.39 -29.72
CA ALA A 176 13.75 -11.51 -30.58
C ALA A 176 12.29 -11.35 -30.12
N GLU A 177 11.76 -12.32 -29.35
CA GLU A 177 10.42 -12.23 -28.77
C GLU A 177 10.42 -11.34 -27.53
N ALA A 178 11.41 -11.50 -26.64
CA ALA A 178 11.60 -10.59 -25.51
C ALA A 178 11.86 -9.14 -25.97
N ALA A 179 12.56 -8.93 -27.09
CA ALA A 179 12.77 -7.60 -27.65
C ALA A 179 11.47 -6.91 -28.07
N LYS A 180 10.51 -7.65 -28.64
CA LYS A 180 9.18 -7.12 -28.98
C LYS A 180 8.40 -6.78 -27.72
N ILE A 181 8.44 -7.64 -26.71
CA ILE A 181 7.78 -7.42 -25.41
C ILE A 181 8.37 -6.18 -24.72
N ALA A 182 9.69 -6.01 -24.74
CA ALA A 182 10.36 -4.85 -24.17
C ALA A 182 9.92 -3.53 -24.84
N GLU A 183 9.81 -3.54 -26.17
CA GLU A 183 9.33 -2.38 -26.93
C GLU A 183 7.84 -2.10 -26.69
N GLU A 184 7.00 -3.14 -26.69
CA GLU A 184 5.55 -3.07 -26.53
C GLU A 184 5.14 -2.60 -25.13
N PHE A 185 5.77 -3.13 -24.08
CA PHE A 185 5.44 -2.82 -22.69
C PHE A 185 6.35 -1.74 -22.07
N HIS A 186 7.28 -1.17 -22.85
CA HIS A 186 8.24 -0.17 -22.39
C HIS A 186 9.01 -0.61 -21.13
N VAL A 187 9.48 -1.86 -21.15
CA VAL A 187 10.26 -2.47 -20.06
C VAL A 187 11.68 -2.79 -20.53
N SER A 188 12.57 -3.13 -19.60
CA SER A 188 13.88 -3.65 -19.99
C SER A 188 13.77 -5.00 -20.70
N LEU A 189 14.78 -5.37 -21.47
CA LEU A 189 14.87 -6.69 -22.10
C LEU A 189 14.87 -7.82 -21.08
N GLY A 190 15.60 -7.67 -19.96
CA GLY A 190 15.60 -8.70 -18.92
C GLY A 190 14.25 -8.84 -18.21
N ARG A 191 13.51 -7.74 -17.99
CA ARG A 191 12.13 -7.82 -17.49
C ARG A 191 11.21 -8.46 -18.52
N ALA A 192 11.39 -8.16 -19.81
CA ALA A 192 10.64 -8.79 -20.88
C ALA A 192 10.91 -10.30 -20.99
N ASP A 193 12.12 -10.75 -20.72
CA ASP A 193 12.48 -12.17 -20.67
C ASP A 193 11.81 -12.87 -19.46
N CYS A 194 11.73 -12.20 -18.30
CA CYS A 194 10.93 -12.67 -17.17
C CYS A 194 9.45 -12.82 -17.52
N ILE A 195 8.88 -11.83 -18.23
CA ILE A 195 7.49 -11.85 -18.71
C ILE A 195 7.27 -13.01 -19.66
N LEU A 196 8.14 -13.19 -20.65
CA LEU A 196 8.05 -14.29 -21.60
C LEU A 196 8.09 -15.66 -20.90
N THR A 197 9.06 -15.84 -20.00
CA THR A 197 9.20 -17.08 -19.21
C THR A 197 7.95 -17.37 -18.38
N ALA A 198 7.38 -16.36 -17.74
CA ALA A 198 6.18 -16.51 -16.93
C ALA A 198 4.95 -16.80 -17.81
N ALA A 199 4.82 -16.16 -18.97
CA ALA A 199 3.77 -16.43 -19.95
C ALA A 199 3.83 -17.88 -20.45
N ASP A 200 5.01 -18.36 -20.84
CA ASP A 200 5.20 -19.74 -21.31
C ASP A 200 4.84 -20.78 -20.25
N LYS A 201 5.14 -20.51 -18.97
CA LYS A 201 4.87 -21.44 -17.86
C LYS A 201 3.43 -21.41 -17.37
N THR A 202 2.81 -20.24 -17.37
CA THR A 202 1.43 -20.07 -16.88
C THR A 202 0.39 -20.31 -17.97
N GLY A 203 0.78 -20.17 -19.24
CA GLY A 203 -0.12 -20.13 -20.38
C GLY A 203 -0.98 -18.86 -20.46
N LEU A 204 -0.71 -17.86 -19.62
CA LEU A 204 -1.39 -16.57 -19.63
C LEU A 204 -0.89 -15.70 -20.79
N PRO A 205 -1.73 -14.82 -21.35
CA PRO A 205 -1.31 -13.93 -22.42
C PRO A 205 -0.30 -12.90 -21.89
N THR A 206 0.62 -12.49 -22.77
CA THR A 206 1.79 -11.68 -22.41
C THR A 206 1.43 -10.34 -21.78
N ASP A 207 0.30 -9.73 -22.15
CA ASP A 207 -0.19 -8.48 -21.59
C ASP A 207 -0.70 -8.61 -20.15
N GLU A 208 -1.30 -9.74 -19.79
CA GLU A 208 -1.65 -10.05 -18.39
C GLU A 208 -0.40 -10.27 -17.54
N VAL A 209 0.57 -11.03 -18.07
CA VAL A 209 1.82 -11.31 -17.36
C VAL A 209 2.69 -10.05 -17.23
N ALA A 210 2.68 -9.16 -18.21
CA ALA A 210 3.40 -7.87 -18.16
C ALA A 210 2.90 -6.96 -17.04
N ARG A 211 1.65 -7.11 -16.58
CA ARG A 211 1.07 -6.37 -15.44
C ARG A 211 1.43 -6.94 -14.08
N MET A 212 2.01 -8.14 -14.01
CA MET A 212 2.45 -8.73 -12.75
C MET A 212 3.59 -7.91 -12.12
N SER A 213 3.68 -7.98 -10.80
CA SER A 213 4.82 -7.42 -10.08
C SER A 213 6.11 -8.17 -10.42
N LEU A 214 7.26 -7.51 -10.25
CA LEU A 214 8.54 -8.15 -10.47
C LEU A 214 8.73 -9.40 -9.57
N ASP A 215 8.21 -9.35 -8.35
CA ASP A 215 8.19 -10.49 -7.41
C ASP A 215 7.38 -11.67 -7.92
N GLU A 216 6.26 -11.43 -8.59
CA GLU A 216 5.46 -12.50 -9.19
C GLU A 216 6.15 -13.10 -10.41
N LEU A 217 6.74 -12.27 -11.27
CA LEU A 217 7.46 -12.72 -12.45
C LEU A 217 8.65 -13.62 -12.09
N LEU A 218 9.41 -13.23 -11.07
CA LEU A 218 10.61 -13.95 -10.65
C LEU A 218 10.31 -15.34 -10.05
N LYS A 219 9.09 -15.60 -9.56
CA LYS A 219 8.68 -16.95 -9.10
C LYS A 219 8.72 -18.00 -10.20
N PHE A 220 8.66 -17.58 -11.46
CA PHE A 220 8.60 -18.48 -12.61
C PHE A 220 9.97 -18.75 -13.25
N GLN A 221 11.06 -18.12 -12.82
CA GLN A 221 12.36 -18.37 -13.44
C GLN A 221 13.02 -19.68 -12.96
N GLU A 222 13.78 -20.35 -13.85
CA GLU A 222 14.56 -21.55 -13.48
C GLU A 222 15.94 -21.21 -12.90
N VAL A 223 16.38 -21.97 -11.90
CA VAL A 223 17.64 -21.78 -11.17
C VAL A 223 18.90 -21.87 -12.06
N SER A 224 18.79 -22.37 -13.29
CA SER A 224 19.94 -22.74 -14.15
C SER A 224 20.65 -21.58 -14.87
N GLY A 225 20.10 -20.37 -14.87
CA GLY A 225 20.69 -19.19 -15.55
C GLY A 225 20.81 -17.93 -14.69
N ILE A 226 20.44 -18.02 -13.41
CA ILE A 226 20.29 -16.86 -12.52
C ILE A 226 21.20 -17.05 -11.32
N SER A 227 22.12 -16.11 -11.10
CA SER A 227 22.72 -15.94 -9.79
C SER A 227 21.80 -15.01 -8.99
N SER A 228 20.78 -15.59 -8.37
CA SER A 228 19.94 -14.86 -7.43
C SER A 228 20.74 -14.78 -6.13
N VAL A 229 21.28 -13.60 -5.85
CA VAL A 229 21.80 -13.31 -4.52
C VAL A 229 20.62 -12.75 -3.75
N SER A 230 20.06 -13.50 -2.79
CA SER A 230 19.20 -12.88 -1.79
C SER A 230 20.04 -11.86 -1.03
N VAL A 231 19.98 -10.61 -1.49
CA VAL A 231 20.55 -9.43 -0.83
C VAL A 231 19.66 -9.01 0.35
N SER A 232 18.59 -9.78 0.60
CA SER A 232 17.67 -9.55 1.69
C SER A 232 18.43 -9.55 3.01
N LYS A 233 18.70 -8.34 3.49
CA LYS A 233 19.18 -8.10 4.84
C LYS A 233 18.11 -8.57 5.84
N PHE A 234 16.86 -8.73 5.39
CA PHE A 234 15.69 -9.13 6.15
C PHE A 234 15.04 -10.42 5.62
N ILE A 235 14.42 -11.19 6.52
CA ILE A 235 13.41 -12.19 6.18
C ILE A 235 12.18 -11.51 5.59
N SER A 236 11.42 -12.20 4.76
CA SER A 236 10.18 -11.67 4.17
C SER A 236 9.03 -11.57 5.20
N LEU A 237 8.01 -10.74 4.91
CA LEU A 237 6.79 -10.68 5.72
C LEU A 237 6.11 -12.05 5.83
N GLU A 238 6.07 -12.81 4.73
CA GLU A 238 5.50 -14.16 4.70
C GLU A 238 6.30 -15.16 5.55
N GLU A 239 7.62 -15.04 5.58
CA GLU A 239 8.47 -15.80 6.51
C GLU A 239 8.20 -15.40 7.96
N ALA A 240 8.06 -14.10 8.24
CA ALA A 240 7.72 -13.62 9.58
C ALA A 240 6.36 -14.16 10.05
N LYS A 241 5.34 -14.20 9.19
CA LYS A 241 4.04 -14.84 9.48
C LYS A 241 4.20 -16.32 9.80
N LYS A 242 4.94 -17.07 8.97
CA LYS A 242 5.21 -18.48 9.20
C LYS A 242 5.91 -18.72 10.54
N ILE A 243 6.88 -17.86 10.90
CA ILE A 243 7.56 -17.92 12.21
C ILE A 243 6.55 -17.69 13.35
N ALA A 244 5.73 -16.65 13.26
CA ALA A 244 4.73 -16.34 14.28
C ALA A 244 3.70 -17.46 14.45
N LEU A 245 3.17 -18.01 13.35
CA LEU A 245 2.16 -19.07 13.38
C LEU A 245 2.73 -20.39 13.91
N LYS A 246 3.96 -20.72 13.51
CA LYS A 246 4.68 -21.89 14.02
C LYS A 246 4.93 -21.80 15.51
N ASP A 247 5.38 -20.65 16.00
CA ASP A 247 5.59 -20.41 17.43
C ASP A 247 4.28 -20.44 18.21
N ALA A 248 3.22 -19.84 17.66
CA ALA A 248 1.87 -19.86 18.21
C ALA A 248 1.19 -21.25 18.17
N LYS A 249 1.81 -22.22 17.47
CA LYS A 249 1.29 -23.58 17.23
C LYS A 249 -0.08 -23.57 16.56
N LEU A 250 -0.26 -22.68 15.59
CA LEU A 250 -1.50 -22.55 14.83
C LEU A 250 -1.33 -23.16 13.44
N ASP A 251 -2.38 -23.83 12.98
CA ASP A 251 -2.51 -24.34 11.63
C ASP A 251 -3.58 -23.51 10.90
N GLU A 252 -3.18 -22.88 9.79
CA GLU A 252 -4.03 -22.03 8.96
C GLU A 252 -5.23 -22.81 8.37
N LEU A 253 -5.09 -24.12 8.19
CA LEU A 253 -6.16 -24.97 7.65
C LEU A 253 -7.15 -25.43 8.72
N ALA A 254 -6.74 -25.43 9.99
CA ALA A 254 -7.55 -25.94 11.10
C ALA A 254 -8.48 -24.88 11.72
N GLN A 255 -8.12 -23.60 11.60
CA GLN A 255 -8.90 -22.50 12.19
C GLN A 255 -8.71 -21.21 11.41
N LYS A 256 -9.74 -20.36 11.40
CA LYS A 256 -9.66 -19.04 10.77
C LYS A 256 -8.72 -18.13 11.56
N ILE A 257 -7.65 -17.69 10.91
CA ILE A 257 -6.70 -16.70 11.42
C ILE A 257 -6.93 -15.41 10.65
N VAL A 258 -7.04 -14.28 11.36
CA VAL A 258 -7.20 -12.97 10.75
C VAL A 258 -6.11 -12.05 11.25
N PHE A 259 -5.25 -11.60 10.34
CA PHE A 259 -4.24 -10.59 10.62
C PHE A 259 -4.88 -9.20 10.58
N THR A 260 -4.62 -8.41 11.61
CA THR A 260 -5.10 -7.02 11.75
C THR A 260 -3.99 -6.00 11.61
N ARG A 261 -2.74 -6.42 11.75
CA ARG A 261 -1.57 -5.58 11.57
C ARG A 261 -0.41 -6.40 11.04
N GLU A 262 0.16 -5.91 9.95
CA GLU A 262 1.28 -6.52 9.25
C GLU A 262 2.18 -5.38 8.77
N GLU A 263 3.20 -5.05 9.55
CA GLU A 263 4.08 -3.93 9.20
C GLU A 263 5.53 -4.21 9.56
N LEU A 264 6.45 -3.77 8.71
CA LEU A 264 7.84 -3.62 9.08
C LEU A 264 8.01 -2.30 9.85
N SER A 265 8.52 -2.40 11.07
CA SER A 265 8.76 -1.28 11.97
C SER A 265 10.23 -1.25 12.43
N ARG A 266 10.59 -0.25 13.22
CA ARG A 266 11.93 -0.14 13.84
C ARG A 266 11.82 -0.11 15.36
N ASN A 267 12.20 -1.19 16.02
CA ASN A 267 12.35 -1.24 17.48
C ASN A 267 13.76 -0.79 17.86
N GLN A 268 13.88 0.37 18.53
CA GLN A 268 15.17 1.00 18.89
C GLN A 268 16.11 1.18 17.67
N GLY A 269 15.54 1.51 16.51
CA GLY A 269 16.28 1.67 15.25
C GLY A 269 16.60 0.35 14.53
N LYS A 270 16.38 -0.81 15.16
CA LYS A 270 16.53 -2.13 14.52
C LYS A 270 15.24 -2.55 13.81
N PRO A 271 15.32 -3.04 12.57
CA PRO A 271 14.15 -3.42 11.79
C PRO A 271 13.51 -4.69 12.37
N CYS A 272 12.19 -4.66 12.55
CA CYS A 272 11.41 -5.79 13.05
C CYS A 272 9.99 -5.78 12.48
N TYR A 273 9.43 -6.95 12.20
CA TYR A 273 8.03 -7.10 11.84
C TYR A 273 7.14 -7.06 13.08
N LEU A 274 6.07 -6.27 13.01
CA LEU A 274 4.98 -6.24 13.99
C LEU A 274 3.78 -6.95 13.39
N LEU A 275 3.38 -8.06 14.00
CA LEU A 275 2.24 -8.86 13.57
C LEU A 275 1.20 -8.89 14.68
N GLU A 276 -0.02 -8.47 14.35
CA GLU A 276 -1.19 -8.62 15.21
C GLU A 276 -2.22 -9.48 14.47
N PHE A 277 -2.70 -10.52 15.12
CA PHE A 277 -3.72 -11.39 14.55
C PHE A 277 -4.56 -12.02 15.64
N TYR A 278 -5.74 -12.51 15.28
CA TYR A 278 -6.61 -13.21 16.21
C TYR A 278 -7.15 -14.51 15.61
N THR A 279 -7.46 -15.43 16.50
CA THR A 279 -8.30 -16.60 16.26
C THR A 279 -9.66 -16.35 16.90
N GLY A 280 -10.59 -17.31 16.79
CA GLY A 280 -11.88 -17.21 17.47
C GLY A 280 -11.79 -17.09 18.99
N THR A 281 -10.64 -17.42 19.60
CA THR A 281 -10.49 -17.49 21.08
C THR A 281 -9.38 -16.61 21.63
N ASN A 282 -8.35 -16.29 20.85
CA ASN A 282 -7.16 -15.58 21.34
C ASN A 282 -6.72 -14.51 20.36
N GLN A 283 -6.13 -13.44 20.90
CA GLN A 283 -5.37 -12.44 20.16
C GLN A 283 -3.87 -12.68 20.35
N TYR A 284 -3.11 -12.44 19.31
CA TYR A 284 -1.67 -12.64 19.25
C TYR A 284 -0.98 -11.34 18.83
N PHE A 285 0.18 -11.09 19.44
CA PHE A 285 1.04 -9.97 19.11
C PHE A 285 2.49 -10.46 19.03
N TYR A 286 3.11 -10.31 17.87
CA TYR A 286 4.49 -10.74 17.62
C TYR A 286 5.35 -9.56 17.18
N GLN A 287 6.57 -9.52 17.71
CA GLN A 287 7.67 -8.72 17.17
C GLN A 287 8.77 -9.66 16.73
N ILE A 288 9.14 -9.65 15.45
CA ILE A 288 10.14 -10.55 14.87
C ILE A 288 11.26 -9.71 14.28
N ASP A 289 12.50 -9.96 14.70
CA ASP A 289 13.68 -9.31 14.17
C ASP A 289 13.74 -9.55 12.66
N ALA A 290 13.72 -8.46 11.89
CA ALA A 290 13.61 -8.57 10.45
C ALA A 290 14.86 -9.21 9.87
N LYS A 291 16.05 -9.06 10.48
CA LYS A 291 17.30 -9.61 9.94
C LYS A 291 17.47 -11.10 10.15
N SER A 292 17.17 -11.56 11.35
CA SER A 292 17.46 -12.93 11.81
C SER A 292 16.23 -13.83 11.86
N GLY A 293 15.03 -13.26 11.79
CA GLY A 293 13.79 -13.98 12.09
C GLY A 293 13.64 -14.36 13.57
N SER A 294 14.48 -13.83 14.45
CA SER A 294 14.38 -14.10 15.89
C SER A 294 13.14 -13.43 16.46
N ILE A 295 12.35 -14.16 17.24
CA ILE A 295 11.20 -13.60 17.94
C ILE A 295 11.72 -12.69 19.07
N ILE A 296 11.53 -11.39 18.91
CA ILE A 296 11.87 -10.36 19.92
C ILE A 296 10.82 -10.38 21.03
N TYR A 297 9.55 -10.52 20.65
CA TYR A 297 8.43 -10.57 21.58
C TYR A 297 7.29 -11.42 21.00
N ALA A 298 6.67 -12.22 21.85
CA ALA A 298 5.47 -12.98 21.55
C ALA A 298 4.47 -12.83 22.70
N GLY A 299 3.26 -12.41 22.38
CA GLY A 299 2.15 -12.28 23.31
C GLY A 299 0.96 -13.09 22.80
N LYS A 300 0.41 -13.95 23.67
CA LYS A 300 -0.88 -14.62 23.47
C LYS A 300 -1.83 -14.14 24.56
N PHE A 301 -2.95 -13.56 24.14
CA PHE A 301 -3.93 -12.96 25.01
C PHE A 301 -5.33 -13.49 24.74
N ILE A 302 -6.20 -13.48 25.76
CA ILE A 302 -7.64 -13.57 25.56
C ILE A 302 -8.10 -12.39 24.70
N THR A 303 -9.23 -12.55 24.01
CA THR A 303 -9.78 -11.44 23.21
C THR A 303 -10.32 -10.33 24.12
N LEU A 304 -10.36 -9.10 23.62
CA LEU A 304 -10.99 -7.97 24.31
C LEU A 304 -12.47 -8.28 24.64
N SER A 305 -13.18 -8.97 23.74
CA SER A 305 -14.57 -9.40 23.97
C SER A 305 -14.68 -10.32 25.19
N GLU A 306 -13.76 -11.29 25.33
CA GLU A 306 -13.75 -12.19 26.48
C GLU A 306 -13.42 -11.44 27.78
N ALA A 307 -12.46 -10.50 27.74
CA ALA A 307 -12.13 -9.66 28.89
C ALA A 307 -13.33 -8.82 29.37
N LYS A 308 -14.10 -8.24 28.44
CA LYS A 308 -15.34 -7.50 28.77
C LYS A 308 -16.37 -8.40 29.43
N LYS A 309 -16.57 -9.59 28.88
CA LYS A 309 -17.50 -10.58 29.42
C LYS A 309 -17.14 -10.96 30.87
N ILE A 310 -15.87 -11.30 31.12
CA ILE A 310 -15.36 -11.60 32.47
C ILE A 310 -15.64 -10.44 33.43
N ALA A 311 -15.37 -9.20 33.00
CA ALA A 311 -15.58 -8.03 33.85
C ALA A 311 -17.06 -7.77 34.16
N LEU A 312 -17.97 -7.95 33.18
CA LEU A 312 -19.41 -7.81 33.38
C LEU A 312 -19.96 -8.90 34.30
N ASP A 313 -19.55 -10.15 34.07
CA ASP A 313 -19.97 -11.31 34.86
C ASP A 313 -19.50 -11.17 36.32
N ASP A 314 -18.24 -10.76 36.57
CA ASP A 314 -17.73 -10.51 37.92
C ASP A 314 -18.36 -9.29 38.61
N ALA A 315 -18.75 -8.27 37.83
CA ALA A 315 -19.46 -7.11 38.36
C ALA A 315 -20.91 -7.44 38.73
N GLY A 316 -21.48 -8.53 38.21
CA GLY A 316 -22.90 -8.84 38.34
C GLY A 316 -23.80 -7.83 37.63
N CYS A 317 -23.27 -7.08 36.66
CA CYS A 317 -23.97 -6.04 35.94
C CYS A 317 -24.90 -6.68 34.89
N LYS A 318 -26.21 -6.61 35.13
CA LYS A 318 -27.24 -7.16 34.21
C LYS A 318 -27.66 -6.17 33.12
N ASP A 319 -27.36 -4.89 33.34
CA ASP A 319 -27.68 -3.83 32.39
C ASP A 319 -26.69 -3.84 31.23
N LYS A 320 -27.18 -3.48 30.03
CA LYS A 320 -26.30 -3.23 28.90
C LYS A 320 -25.60 -1.88 29.12
N VAL A 321 -24.32 -1.95 29.50
CA VAL A 321 -23.49 -0.79 29.84
C VAL A 321 -22.48 -0.47 28.74
N GLY A 322 -22.19 0.82 28.56
CA GLY A 322 -21.06 1.26 27.75
C GLY A 322 -19.76 1.21 28.54
N PHE A 323 -18.67 0.77 27.90
CA PHE A 323 -17.32 0.88 28.45
C PHE A 323 -16.74 2.25 28.06
N THR A 324 -16.27 2.99 29.06
CA THR A 324 -15.60 4.28 28.85
C THR A 324 -14.10 4.12 28.62
N GLU A 325 -13.53 2.96 28.93
CA GLU A 325 -12.13 2.67 28.67
C GLU A 325 -11.92 1.17 28.37
N GLU A 326 -11.15 0.89 27.31
CA GLU A 326 -10.88 -0.45 26.78
C GLU A 326 -9.44 -0.55 26.27
N THR A 327 -8.46 -0.73 27.16
CA THR A 327 -7.04 -0.71 26.76
C THR A 327 -6.32 -2.00 27.14
N LEU A 328 -5.57 -2.57 26.20
CA LEU A 328 -4.59 -3.64 26.49
C LEU A 328 -3.28 -3.00 26.92
N VAL A 329 -2.83 -3.31 28.13
CA VAL A 329 -1.51 -2.93 28.63
C VAL A 329 -0.62 -4.17 28.54
N SER A 330 0.32 -4.14 27.60
CA SER A 330 1.28 -5.22 27.33
C SER A 330 2.67 -4.65 27.03
N GLY A 331 3.70 -5.52 27.03
CA GLY A 331 5.11 -5.13 26.79
C GLY A 331 5.83 -4.61 28.04
N GLY A 332 6.91 -5.30 28.45
CA GLY A 332 7.78 -4.85 29.55
C GLY A 332 7.20 -4.98 30.97
N ILE A 333 5.98 -5.53 31.12
CA ILE A 333 5.36 -5.79 32.41
C ILE A 333 5.16 -7.30 32.64
N LYS A 334 5.27 -7.73 33.90
CA LYS A 334 5.22 -9.16 34.28
C LYS A 334 3.87 -9.82 33.98
N THR A 335 2.79 -9.06 34.11
CA THR A 335 1.42 -9.55 33.94
C THR A 335 0.68 -8.58 33.03
N PRO A 336 0.62 -8.83 31.71
CA PRO A 336 -0.20 -8.06 30.78
C PRO A 336 -1.67 -8.08 31.21
N TYR A 337 -2.37 -6.96 31.06
CA TYR A 337 -3.77 -6.87 31.48
C TYR A 337 -4.60 -5.92 30.61
N TYR A 338 -5.89 -6.22 30.50
CA TYR A 338 -6.90 -5.30 29.99
C TYR A 338 -7.36 -4.37 31.11
N ARG A 339 -7.29 -3.06 30.87
CA ARG A 339 -7.89 -2.05 31.74
C ARG A 339 -9.26 -1.69 31.17
N LEU A 340 -10.30 -2.02 31.95
CA LEU A 340 -11.69 -1.80 31.56
C LEU A 340 -12.35 -0.88 32.57
N VAL A 341 -13.01 0.16 32.08
CA VAL A 341 -13.83 1.05 32.91
C VAL A 341 -15.24 1.08 32.35
N PHE A 342 -16.21 0.73 33.17
CA PHE A 342 -17.63 0.82 32.86
C PHE A 342 -18.38 1.16 34.13
N ALA A 343 -19.62 1.62 33.98
CA ALA A 343 -20.44 1.95 35.11
C ALA A 343 -21.89 1.60 34.81
N ASP A 344 -22.59 1.18 35.85
CA ASP A 344 -24.05 1.19 35.84
C ASP A 344 -24.55 2.48 36.53
N ALA A 345 -25.82 2.42 36.93
CA ALA A 345 -26.49 3.45 37.68
C ALA A 345 -25.76 3.87 38.98
N LYS A 346 -25.24 2.91 39.74
CA LYS A 346 -24.80 3.09 41.14
C LYS A 346 -23.28 3.08 41.26
N THR A 347 -22.65 2.19 40.51
CA THR A 347 -21.28 1.78 40.71
C THR A 347 -20.50 1.98 39.42
N GLN A 348 -19.37 2.66 39.52
CA GLN A 348 -18.36 2.61 38.49
C GLN A 348 -17.36 1.52 38.86
N TRP A 349 -17.13 0.59 37.93
CA TRP A 349 -16.08 -0.40 38.06
C TRP A 349 -14.88 -0.02 37.21
N THR A 350 -13.71 -0.26 37.78
CA THR A 350 -12.44 -0.26 37.06
C THR A 350 -11.82 -1.63 37.29
N TYR A 351 -11.67 -2.38 36.20
CA TYR A 351 -11.10 -3.71 36.19
C TYR A 351 -9.71 -3.69 35.57
N ARG A 352 -8.82 -4.51 36.14
CA ARG A 352 -7.66 -5.05 35.45
C ARG A 352 -7.87 -6.55 35.30
N ILE A 353 -8.07 -7.00 34.07
CA ILE A 353 -8.23 -8.42 33.74
C ILE A 353 -6.92 -8.93 33.16
N ASP A 354 -6.37 -10.00 33.71
CA ASP A 354 -5.19 -10.67 33.18
C ASP A 354 -5.41 -11.00 31.70
N ALA A 355 -4.57 -10.46 30.84
CA ALA A 355 -4.74 -10.62 29.41
C ALA A 355 -4.38 -12.03 28.94
N VAL A 356 -3.65 -12.83 29.73
CA VAL A 356 -3.24 -14.20 29.36
C VAL A 356 -4.22 -15.23 29.91
N LEU A 357 -4.61 -15.09 31.18
CA LEU A 357 -5.41 -16.08 31.90
C LEU A 357 -6.89 -15.70 32.02
N GLY A 358 -7.26 -14.44 31.78
CA GLY A 358 -8.63 -13.95 32.00
C GLY A 358 -9.04 -13.87 33.47
N ILE A 359 -8.07 -13.79 34.38
CA ILE A 359 -8.34 -13.67 35.82
C ILE A 359 -8.51 -12.19 36.20
N VAL A 360 -9.44 -11.89 37.09
CA VAL A 360 -9.56 -10.55 37.67
C VAL A 360 -8.34 -10.26 38.56
N LEU A 361 -7.45 -9.37 38.12
CA LEU A 361 -6.26 -8.96 38.87
C LEU A 361 -6.57 -7.85 39.87
N GLU A 362 -7.39 -6.90 39.44
CA GLU A 362 -7.81 -5.78 40.26
C GLU A 362 -9.25 -5.40 39.94
N LYS A 363 -10.03 -5.18 40.99
CA LYS A 363 -11.38 -4.61 40.93
C LYS A 363 -11.40 -3.40 41.84
N LYS A 364 -11.65 -2.24 41.27
CA LYS A 364 -12.00 -1.04 42.01
C LYS A 364 -13.46 -0.74 41.72
N GLN A 365 -14.24 -0.63 42.79
CA GLN A 365 -15.60 -0.15 42.71
C GLN A 365 -15.67 1.20 43.40
N LYS A 366 -16.21 2.19 42.71
CA LYS A 366 -16.53 3.49 43.28
C LYS A 366 -18.04 3.58 43.35
N GLU A 367 -18.57 3.40 44.54
CA GLU A 367 -19.94 3.78 44.84
C GLU A 367 -20.03 5.29 44.68
N THR A 368 -20.94 5.71 43.81
CA THR A 368 -21.15 7.13 43.60
C THR A 368 -22.10 7.56 44.70
N ALA A 369 -21.61 8.29 45.70
CA ALA A 369 -22.39 8.74 46.83
C ALA A 369 -23.60 9.57 46.37
N THR A 370 -24.75 8.90 46.26
CA THR A 370 -26.05 9.46 46.58
C THR A 370 -26.66 8.49 47.55
N THR A 371 -26.84 8.98 48.78
CA THR A 371 -27.66 8.45 49.87
C THR A 371 -28.79 7.58 49.38
N GLU A 372 -29.00 6.44 50.06
CA GLU A 372 -30.16 5.56 50.04
C GLU A 372 -31.44 6.19 49.47
N ILE A 373 -31.55 6.25 48.14
CA ILE A 373 -32.81 6.36 47.42
C ILE A 373 -32.62 5.50 46.17
N ASP A 374 -33.28 4.36 46.26
CA ASP A 374 -33.64 3.38 45.27
C ASP A 374 -33.20 3.56 43.81
N THR A 375 -32.88 2.44 43.19
CA THR A 375 -33.07 2.18 41.74
C THR A 375 -34.48 2.49 41.22
N ALA A 376 -35.38 3.00 42.06
CA ALA A 376 -36.69 3.55 41.73
C ALA A 376 -36.63 4.98 41.15
N ASP A 377 -35.52 5.70 41.32
CA ASP A 377 -35.39 7.08 40.81
C ASP A 377 -34.85 7.16 39.38
N PHE A 378 -34.39 6.06 38.80
CA PHE A 378 -33.99 6.08 37.40
C PHE A 378 -35.21 5.80 36.56
N ILE A 379 -35.41 6.63 35.54
CA ILE A 379 -36.37 6.29 34.51
C ILE A 379 -35.93 4.98 33.86
N SER A 380 -36.87 4.09 33.56
CA SER A 380 -36.52 2.84 32.88
C SER A 380 -35.97 3.11 31.48
N LEU A 381 -35.24 2.16 30.90
CA LEU A 381 -34.84 2.24 29.49
C LEU A 381 -36.05 2.47 28.57
N GLU A 382 -37.17 1.81 28.85
CA GLU A 382 -38.42 1.99 28.12
C GLU A 382 -39.01 3.40 28.29
N GLU A 383 -38.89 3.99 29.47
CA GLU A 383 -39.30 5.38 29.70
C GLU A 383 -38.36 6.36 28.96
N ALA A 384 -37.05 6.10 28.95
CA ALA A 384 -36.09 6.90 28.18
C ALA A 384 -36.37 6.84 26.67
N LYS A 385 -36.74 5.66 26.14
CA LYS A 385 -37.20 5.50 24.76
C LYS A 385 -38.43 6.36 24.50
N LYS A 386 -39.47 6.27 25.33
CA LYS A 386 -40.68 7.09 25.17
C LYS A 386 -40.39 8.58 25.18
N ILE A 387 -39.48 9.04 26.04
CA ILE A 387 -39.06 10.44 26.09
C ILE A 387 -38.38 10.85 24.78
N ALA A 388 -37.41 10.07 24.29
CA ALA A 388 -36.72 10.34 23.04
C ALA A 388 -37.67 10.35 21.84
N LEU A 389 -38.63 9.42 21.79
CA LEU A 389 -39.63 9.34 20.73
C LEU A 389 -40.60 10.52 20.76
N LYS A 390 -41.08 10.88 21.96
CA LYS A 390 -41.97 12.02 22.15
C LYS A 390 -41.31 13.33 21.72
N ASP A 391 -40.05 13.55 22.10
CA ASP A 391 -39.29 14.72 21.69
C ASP A 391 -39.02 14.75 20.18
N ALA A 392 -38.71 13.58 19.59
CA ALA A 392 -38.55 13.43 18.16
C ALA A 392 -39.88 13.61 17.37
N GLY A 393 -41.03 13.73 18.05
CA GLY A 393 -42.36 13.82 17.45
C GLY A 393 -42.78 12.53 16.75
N LEU A 394 -42.30 11.37 17.23
CA LEU A 394 -42.52 10.07 16.62
C LEU A 394 -43.49 9.21 17.43
N ASP A 395 -44.39 8.53 16.73
CA ASP A 395 -45.31 7.55 17.32
C ASP A 395 -45.06 6.15 16.73
N GLU A 396 -44.70 5.20 17.58
CA GLU A 396 -44.42 3.80 17.23
C GLU A 396 -45.61 3.10 16.56
N ALA A 397 -46.84 3.56 16.79
CA ALA A 397 -48.03 2.99 16.15
C ALA A 397 -48.19 3.43 14.69
N THR A 398 -47.57 4.55 14.29
CA THR A 398 -47.78 5.17 12.96
C THR A 398 -46.63 4.91 11.99
N GLN A 399 -45.44 4.60 12.51
CA GLN A 399 -44.24 4.40 11.71
C GLN A 399 -43.30 3.39 12.37
N LYS A 400 -42.60 2.62 11.54
CA LYS A 400 -41.62 1.65 12.03
C LYS A 400 -40.38 2.37 12.55
N ILE A 401 -40.05 2.12 13.82
CA ILE A 401 -38.86 2.63 14.49
C ILE A 401 -37.98 1.44 14.85
N VAL A 402 -36.68 1.55 14.59
CA VAL A 402 -35.72 0.48 14.90
C VAL A 402 -34.59 1.08 15.73
N PHE A 403 -34.45 0.61 16.97
CA PHE A 403 -33.35 0.96 17.85
C PHE A 403 -32.11 0.13 17.49
N THR A 404 -30.98 0.82 17.31
CA THR A 404 -29.67 0.22 17.00
C THR A 404 -28.74 0.25 18.20
N ARG A 405 -28.97 1.18 19.13
CA ARG A 405 -28.18 1.30 20.37
C ARG A 405 -29.05 1.70 21.53
N GLU A 406 -28.86 1.01 22.65
CA GLU A 406 -29.63 1.15 23.88
C GLU A 406 -28.70 0.86 25.07
N GLU A 407 -28.01 1.87 25.57
CA GLU A 407 -26.94 1.68 26.57
C GLU A 407 -27.05 2.68 27.71
N LEU A 408 -26.84 2.22 28.95
CA LEU A 408 -26.62 3.11 30.08
C LEU A 408 -25.13 3.53 30.10
N ASN A 409 -24.87 4.82 30.16
CA ASN A 409 -23.53 5.41 30.13
C ASN A 409 -23.43 6.58 31.13
N ARG A 410 -22.25 7.19 31.28
CA ARG A 410 -22.02 8.40 32.07
C ARG A 410 -21.40 9.51 31.23
N ASN A 411 -22.16 10.58 30.99
CA ASN A 411 -21.65 11.81 30.37
C ASN A 411 -21.03 12.70 31.46
N SER A 412 -19.69 12.79 31.51
CA SER A 412 -18.95 13.54 32.54
C SER A 412 -19.36 13.17 33.99
N GLY A 413 -19.63 11.89 34.23
CA GLY A 413 -20.01 11.38 35.56
C GLY A 413 -21.50 11.42 35.87
N LYS A 414 -22.36 12.00 35.02
CA LYS A 414 -23.83 11.95 35.16
C LYS A 414 -24.41 10.75 34.41
N PRO A 415 -25.27 9.92 35.02
CA PRO A 415 -25.85 8.76 34.36
C PRO A 415 -26.84 9.19 33.26
N CYS A 416 -26.69 8.62 32.06
CA CYS A 416 -27.55 8.90 30.92
C CYS A 416 -27.73 7.66 30.03
N TYR A 417 -28.90 7.51 29.45
CA TYR A 417 -29.17 6.55 28.39
C TYR A 417 -28.72 7.11 27.04
N ILE A 418 -27.93 6.35 26.30
CA ILE A 418 -27.59 6.61 24.91
C ILE A 418 -28.51 5.76 24.04
N LEU A 419 -29.33 6.43 23.24
CA LEU A 419 -30.31 5.82 22.34
C LEU A 419 -29.97 6.22 20.91
N GLU A 420 -29.76 5.25 20.04
CA GLU A 420 -29.65 5.47 18.59
C GLU A 420 -30.74 4.65 17.91
N PHE A 421 -31.49 5.29 17.01
CA PHE A 421 -32.59 4.65 16.29
C PHE A 421 -32.86 5.34 14.95
N TYR A 422 -33.54 4.65 14.06
CA TYR A 422 -33.93 5.20 12.76
C TYR A 422 -35.38 4.92 12.40
N THR A 423 -35.88 5.77 11.51
CA THR A 423 -37.17 5.66 10.81
C THR A 423 -36.90 5.47 9.33
N ALA A 424 -37.96 5.36 8.52
CA ALA A 424 -37.82 5.29 7.06
C ALA A 424 -37.16 6.53 6.41
N LYS A 425 -37.04 7.67 7.13
CA LYS A 425 -36.55 8.94 6.55
C LYS A 425 -35.43 9.61 7.33
N LYS A 426 -35.27 9.28 8.62
CA LYS A 426 -34.35 9.97 9.52
C LYS A 426 -33.70 9.01 10.49
N GLN A 427 -32.46 9.29 10.85
CA GLN A 427 -31.75 8.68 11.97
C GLN A 427 -31.66 9.65 13.14
N TYR A 428 -31.66 9.10 14.35
CA TYR A 428 -31.76 9.83 15.60
C TYR A 428 -30.69 9.35 16.59
N SER A 429 -30.11 10.27 17.33
CA SER A 429 -29.19 10.01 18.44
C SER A 429 -29.59 10.87 19.63
N TYR A 430 -29.89 10.21 20.74
CA TYR A 430 -30.36 10.83 21.96
C TYR A 430 -29.47 10.44 23.13
N LYS A 431 -29.17 11.43 23.99
CA LYS A 431 -28.68 11.22 25.35
C LYS A 431 -29.73 11.72 26.31
N VAL A 432 -30.32 10.81 27.08
CA VAL A 432 -31.39 11.10 28.04
C VAL A 432 -30.83 10.93 29.45
N ASP A 433 -30.94 11.93 30.31
CA ASP A 433 -30.53 11.85 31.72
C ASP A 433 -31.32 10.73 32.42
N ALA A 434 -30.60 9.78 33.01
CA ALA A 434 -31.22 8.58 33.57
C ALA A 434 -32.03 8.86 34.84
N LYS A 435 -31.82 10.00 35.53
CA LYS A 435 -32.51 10.34 36.79
C LYS A 435 -33.83 11.07 36.59
N ASN A 436 -33.89 11.97 35.63
CA ASN A 436 -35.05 12.86 35.46
C ASN A 436 -35.64 12.82 34.05
N GLY A 437 -35.01 12.09 33.13
CA GLY A 437 -35.46 12.01 31.75
C GLY A 437 -35.20 13.27 30.93
N ASN A 438 -34.41 14.22 31.43
CA ASN A 438 -34.06 15.40 30.65
C ASN A 438 -33.20 15.02 29.46
N ILE A 439 -33.53 15.56 28.29
CA ILE A 439 -32.74 15.36 27.08
C ILE A 439 -31.49 16.21 27.18
N MET A 440 -30.34 15.55 27.26
CA MET A 440 -29.03 16.19 27.36
C MET A 440 -28.49 16.55 25.98
N GLU A 441 -28.64 15.63 25.03
CA GLU A 441 -28.27 15.82 23.64
C GLU A 441 -29.31 15.13 22.75
N ALA A 442 -29.73 15.79 21.69
CA ALA A 442 -30.63 15.23 20.69
C ALA A 442 -30.18 15.69 19.31
N TYR A 443 -29.92 14.70 18.45
CA TYR A 443 -29.57 14.93 17.07
C TYR A 443 -30.49 14.11 16.18
N HIS A 444 -30.94 14.70 15.09
CA HIS A 444 -31.64 13.99 14.04
C HIS A 444 -31.07 14.39 12.69
N PHE A 445 -30.82 13.40 11.86
CA PHE A 445 -30.24 13.58 10.54
C PHE A 445 -31.08 12.88 9.49
N ILE A 446 -31.06 13.38 8.26
CA ILE A 446 -31.52 12.61 7.11
C ILE A 446 -30.68 11.34 7.01
N LEU A 447 -31.24 10.29 6.41
CA LEU A 447 -30.49 9.05 6.21
C LEU A 447 -29.28 9.30 5.30
N LEU A 448 -28.19 8.58 5.57
CA LEU A 448 -26.99 8.62 4.73
C LEU A 448 -27.31 8.35 3.25
N ALA A 449 -28.21 7.40 2.99
CA ALA A 449 -28.66 7.05 1.64
C ALA A 449 -29.37 8.23 0.94
N ASP A 450 -30.21 8.97 1.66
CA ASP A 450 -30.91 10.14 1.11
C ASP A 450 -29.92 11.27 0.81
N ALA A 451 -28.96 11.50 1.71
CA ALA A 451 -27.90 12.49 1.52
C ALA A 451 -27.02 12.19 0.29
N LYS A 452 -26.66 10.91 0.08
CA LYS A 452 -25.95 10.47 -1.13
C LYS A 452 -26.78 10.71 -2.38
N LYS A 453 -28.07 10.37 -2.35
CA LYS A 453 -28.97 10.58 -3.48
C LYS A 453 -29.05 12.05 -3.87
N ILE A 454 -29.19 12.95 -2.89
CA ILE A 454 -29.18 14.41 -3.13
C ILE A 454 -27.89 14.84 -3.83
N ALA A 455 -26.73 14.33 -3.38
CA ALA A 455 -25.45 14.68 -3.99
C ALA A 455 -25.32 14.16 -5.44
N LEU A 456 -25.80 12.94 -5.72
CA LEU A 456 -25.80 12.38 -7.08
C LEU A 456 -26.75 13.11 -8.02
N ASP A 457 -27.97 13.38 -7.56
CA ASP A 457 -29.01 14.09 -8.31
C ASP A 457 -28.53 15.53 -8.66
N ASP A 458 -27.89 16.24 -7.72
CA ASP A 458 -27.32 17.58 -7.96
C ASP A 458 -26.08 17.56 -8.87
N ALA A 459 -25.31 16.47 -8.85
CA ALA A 459 -24.16 16.29 -9.72
C ALA A 459 -24.58 15.93 -11.17
N GLY A 460 -25.82 15.50 -11.39
CA GLY A 460 -26.31 15.04 -12.69
C GLY A 460 -25.71 13.70 -13.12
N VAL A 461 -25.22 12.91 -12.16
CA VAL A 461 -24.55 11.63 -12.41
C VAL A 461 -25.60 10.52 -12.48
N ASN A 462 -25.83 10.01 -13.69
CA ASN A 462 -26.79 8.92 -13.94
C ASN A 462 -26.17 7.52 -13.88
N VAL A 463 -24.86 7.43 -13.68
CA VAL A 463 -24.11 6.18 -13.55
C VAL A 463 -23.86 5.94 -12.06
N LYS A 464 -23.96 4.70 -11.59
CA LYS A 464 -23.65 4.40 -10.19
C LYS A 464 -22.16 4.66 -9.93
N VAL A 465 -21.85 5.51 -8.95
CA VAL A 465 -20.47 5.90 -8.59
C VAL A 465 -20.15 5.49 -7.16
N VAL A 466 -18.88 5.20 -6.88
CA VAL A 466 -18.40 4.93 -5.52
C VAL A 466 -17.99 6.24 -4.84
N PHE A 467 -18.48 6.42 -3.62
CA PHE A 467 -18.07 7.51 -2.76
C PHE A 467 -16.73 7.14 -2.09
N THR A 468 -15.69 7.90 -2.37
CA THR A 468 -14.37 7.75 -1.72
C THR A 468 -14.33 8.39 -0.34
N THR A 469 -15.33 9.22 0.00
CA THR A 469 -15.50 9.74 1.35
C THR A 469 -16.98 9.80 1.69
N GLU A 470 -17.33 9.33 2.89
CA GLU A 470 -18.67 9.33 3.45
C GLU A 470 -18.60 9.61 4.95
N GLU A 471 -18.60 10.88 5.34
CA GLU A 471 -18.40 11.27 6.74
C GLU A 471 -19.55 12.15 7.22
N LEU A 472 -20.10 11.84 8.40
CA LEU A 472 -20.99 12.74 9.13
C LEU A 472 -20.16 13.63 10.05
N VAL A 473 -20.13 14.93 9.77
CA VAL A 473 -19.50 15.92 10.64
C VAL A 473 -20.59 16.53 11.53
N ALA A 474 -20.58 16.17 12.82
CA ALA A 474 -21.54 16.62 13.82
C ALA A 474 -20.84 16.90 15.17
N GLY A 475 -21.47 17.72 16.01
CA GLY A 475 -20.96 18.09 17.34
C GLY A 475 -20.08 19.35 17.33
N GLY A 476 -20.43 20.35 18.14
CA GLY A 476 -19.66 21.60 18.28
C GLY A 476 -19.72 22.56 17.09
N ILE A 477 -20.50 22.23 16.04
CA ILE A 477 -20.69 23.06 14.85
C ILE A 477 -22.16 23.43 14.67
N LYS A 478 -22.42 24.61 14.12
CA LYS A 478 -23.78 25.17 13.97
C LYS A 478 -24.65 24.40 12.99
N THR A 479 -24.04 23.87 11.93
CA THR A 479 -24.74 23.17 10.84
C THR A 479 -24.03 21.84 10.59
N PRO A 480 -24.50 20.74 11.20
CA PRO A 480 -24.00 19.40 10.90
C PRO A 480 -24.16 19.07 9.42
N TYR A 481 -23.18 18.38 8.81
CA TYR A 481 -23.22 18.06 7.40
C TYR A 481 -22.57 16.71 7.08
N TYR A 482 -23.06 16.07 6.02
CA TYR A 482 -22.38 14.95 5.38
C TYR A 482 -21.35 15.46 4.39
N ARG A 483 -20.13 14.95 4.47
CA ARG A 483 -19.07 15.19 3.49
C ARG A 483 -18.98 14.00 2.55
N PHE A 484 -19.15 14.28 1.26
CA PHE A 484 -19.04 13.29 0.21
C PHE A 484 -17.94 13.66 -0.77
N VAL A 485 -17.19 12.66 -1.22
CA VAL A 485 -16.31 12.78 -2.39
C VAL A 485 -16.62 11.61 -3.30
N PHE A 486 -16.93 11.89 -4.56
CA PHE A 486 -17.15 10.88 -5.59
C PHE A 486 -16.75 11.45 -6.94
N ALA A 487 -16.57 10.60 -7.93
CA ALA A 487 -16.20 11.04 -9.27
C ALA A 487 -16.88 10.16 -10.32
N ASP A 488 -17.17 10.76 -11.47
CA ASP A 488 -17.50 10.02 -12.68
C ASP A 488 -16.24 9.90 -13.56
N THR A 489 -16.45 9.70 -14.86
CA THR A 489 -15.39 9.60 -15.85
C THR A 489 -14.69 10.92 -16.17
N LYS A 490 -15.16 12.08 -15.71
CA LYS A 490 -14.62 13.39 -16.12
C LYS A 490 -14.43 14.36 -14.96
N THR A 491 -15.20 14.20 -13.89
CA THR A 491 -15.34 15.18 -12.83
C THR A 491 -15.33 14.50 -11.48
N GLN A 492 -14.55 15.04 -10.54
CA GLN A 492 -14.66 14.71 -9.13
C GLN A 492 -15.50 15.79 -8.47
N TRP A 493 -16.50 15.37 -7.72
CA TRP A 493 -17.27 16.25 -6.86
C TRP A 493 -16.90 16.05 -5.41
N THR A 494 -16.81 17.16 -4.68
CA THR A 494 -16.81 17.19 -3.23
C THR A 494 -18.04 17.96 -2.78
N TYR A 495 -18.88 17.31 -1.99
CA TYR A 495 -20.11 17.88 -1.46
C TYR A 495 -20.07 18.00 0.06
N ARG A 496 -20.70 19.07 0.56
CA ARG A 496 -21.21 19.14 1.92
C ARG A 496 -22.74 19.25 1.84
N ILE A 497 -23.42 18.23 2.32
CA ILE A 497 -24.89 18.18 2.37
C ILE A 497 -25.32 18.40 3.81
N ASP A 498 -26.21 19.36 4.06
CA ASP A 498 -26.78 19.61 5.38
C ASP A 498 -27.39 18.32 5.94
N ALA A 499 -26.91 17.86 7.09
CA ALA A 499 -27.31 16.58 7.64
C ALA A 499 -28.74 16.63 8.22
N VAL A 500 -29.28 17.81 8.49
CA VAL A 500 -30.63 18.00 9.06
C VAL A 500 -31.66 18.26 7.97
N LEU A 501 -31.35 19.16 7.03
CA LEU A 501 -32.27 19.64 5.99
C LEU A 501 -32.09 18.94 4.65
N GLY A 502 -30.93 18.30 4.39
CA GLY A 502 -30.62 17.72 3.09
C GLY A 502 -30.34 18.75 1.99
N THR A 503 -30.03 19.99 2.34
CA THR A 503 -29.67 21.03 1.36
C THR A 503 -28.18 20.96 1.02
N VAL A 504 -27.82 21.22 -0.24
CA VAL A 504 -26.41 21.37 -0.64
C VAL A 504 -25.84 22.64 -0.01
N LEU A 505 -24.88 22.49 0.92
CA LEU A 505 -24.20 23.60 1.58
C LEU A 505 -22.97 24.05 0.78
N GLU A 506 -22.21 23.09 0.26
CA GLU A 506 -21.02 23.34 -0.53
C GLU A 506 -20.90 22.29 -1.64
N LYS A 507 -20.47 22.74 -2.81
CA LYS A 507 -20.14 21.92 -3.97
C LYS A 507 -18.81 22.40 -4.53
N GLN A 508 -17.86 21.50 -4.64
CA GLN A 508 -16.63 21.72 -5.40
C GLN A 508 -16.58 20.68 -6.51
N GLN A 509 -16.23 21.13 -7.71
CA GLN A 509 -16.02 20.27 -8.86
C GLN A 509 -14.59 20.44 -9.35
N LYS A 510 -13.90 19.32 -9.54
CA LYS A 510 -12.56 19.27 -10.10
C LYS A 510 -12.63 18.45 -11.38
N GLU A 511 -12.39 19.10 -12.50
CA GLU A 511 -12.23 18.41 -13.78
C GLU A 511 -11.00 17.51 -13.67
N ILE A 512 -11.24 16.22 -13.83
CA ILE A 512 -10.21 15.21 -13.91
C ILE A 512 -10.03 15.02 -15.40
N VAL A 513 -9.13 15.78 -16.02
CA VAL A 513 -8.82 15.67 -17.45
C VAL A 513 -8.66 14.18 -17.78
N THR A 514 -9.52 13.67 -18.65
CA THR A 514 -9.48 12.27 -19.05
C THR A 514 -8.96 12.11 -20.47
N THR A 515 -7.90 11.31 -20.57
CA THR A 515 -7.86 10.25 -21.57
C THR A 515 -9.18 9.48 -21.54
N ASP A 516 -9.80 9.33 -22.70
CA ASP A 516 -11.12 8.74 -22.92
C ASP A 516 -11.33 7.45 -22.11
N PHE A 517 -12.35 7.44 -21.24
CA PHE A 517 -12.78 6.22 -20.55
C PHE A 517 -13.75 5.45 -21.44
N ILE A 518 -13.68 4.12 -21.38
CA ILE A 518 -14.71 3.27 -21.97
C ILE A 518 -16.04 3.47 -21.24
N SER A 519 -17.14 3.28 -21.95
CA SER A 519 -18.49 3.34 -21.40
C SER A 519 -18.79 2.14 -20.48
N LEU A 520 -19.82 2.27 -19.63
CA LEU A 520 -20.28 1.16 -18.79
C LEU A 520 -20.74 -0.03 -19.66
N GLU A 521 -21.37 0.26 -20.79
CA GLU A 521 -21.84 -0.70 -21.78
C GLU A 521 -20.67 -1.45 -22.41
N GLU A 522 -19.60 -0.74 -22.80
CA GLU A 522 -18.36 -1.37 -23.26
C GLU A 522 -17.71 -2.22 -22.16
N ALA A 523 -17.70 -1.76 -20.91
CA ALA A 523 -17.18 -2.53 -19.78
C ALA A 523 -17.98 -3.82 -19.54
N LYS A 524 -19.31 -3.78 -19.71
CA LYS A 524 -20.18 -4.96 -19.65
C LYS A 524 -19.86 -5.94 -20.78
N GLU A 525 -19.76 -5.45 -22.02
CA GLU A 525 -19.40 -6.29 -23.16
C GLU A 525 -18.06 -6.99 -22.94
N ILE A 526 -17.07 -6.29 -22.38
CA ILE A 526 -15.77 -6.85 -22.01
C ILE A 526 -15.91 -7.95 -20.95
N ALA A 527 -16.62 -7.69 -19.86
CA ALA A 527 -16.79 -8.68 -18.79
C ALA A 527 -17.59 -9.92 -19.25
N LEU A 528 -18.57 -9.75 -20.13
CA LEU A 528 -19.35 -10.84 -20.70
C LEU A 528 -18.53 -11.68 -21.67
N LYS A 529 -17.76 -11.01 -22.54
CA LYS A 529 -16.87 -11.66 -23.50
C LYS A 529 -15.79 -12.47 -22.79
N ASP A 530 -15.19 -11.92 -21.73
CA ASP A 530 -14.22 -12.62 -20.89
C ASP A 530 -14.84 -13.82 -20.16
N ALA A 531 -16.05 -13.65 -19.62
CA ALA A 531 -16.79 -14.74 -18.97
C ALA A 531 -17.28 -15.82 -19.96
N GLY A 532 -17.08 -15.63 -21.28
CA GLY A 532 -17.54 -16.51 -22.34
C GLY A 532 -19.07 -16.58 -22.43
N LEU A 533 -19.76 -15.50 -22.06
CA LEU A 533 -21.22 -15.45 -21.99
C LEU A 533 -21.78 -14.60 -23.13
N ASP A 534 -22.83 -15.11 -23.78
CA ASP A 534 -23.58 -14.39 -24.79
C ASP A 534 -25.02 -14.16 -24.29
N GLU A 535 -25.44 -12.89 -24.20
CA GLU A 535 -26.77 -12.47 -23.78
C GLU A 535 -27.89 -13.03 -24.66
N ALA A 536 -27.60 -13.37 -25.93
CA ALA A 536 -28.57 -13.99 -26.83
C ALA A 536 -28.84 -15.47 -26.50
N THR A 537 -27.91 -16.14 -25.81
CA THR A 537 -27.96 -17.60 -25.56
C THR A 537 -28.43 -17.96 -24.16
N GLN A 538 -28.27 -17.05 -23.19
CA GLN A 538 -28.63 -17.29 -21.81
C GLN A 538 -28.99 -15.97 -21.10
N LYS A 539 -29.89 -16.07 -20.12
CA LYS A 539 -30.29 -14.91 -19.33
C LYS A 539 -29.17 -14.52 -18.36
N ILE A 540 -28.69 -13.29 -18.49
CA ILE A 540 -27.70 -12.68 -17.60
C ILE A 540 -28.39 -11.55 -16.83
N VAL A 541 -28.13 -11.48 -15.53
CA VAL A 541 -28.69 -10.43 -14.68
C VAL A 541 -27.56 -9.77 -13.93
N PHE A 542 -27.32 -8.49 -14.22
CA PHE A 542 -26.39 -7.66 -13.48
C PHE A 542 -27.01 -7.22 -12.15
N THR A 543 -26.25 -7.42 -11.07
CA THR A 543 -26.61 -7.06 -9.69
C THR A 543 -25.82 -5.87 -9.19
N ARG A 544 -24.67 -5.58 -9.79
CA ARG A 544 -23.84 -4.42 -9.46
C ARG A 544 -23.16 -3.89 -10.70
N GLU A 545 -23.22 -2.57 -10.86
CA GLU A 545 -22.65 -1.87 -12.00
C GLU A 545 -22.19 -0.49 -11.50
N GLU A 546 -20.94 -0.37 -11.07
CA GLU A 546 -20.45 0.82 -10.36
C GLU A 546 -19.11 1.30 -10.90
N LEU A 547 -18.96 2.60 -11.18
CA LEU A 547 -17.65 3.21 -11.39
C LEU A 547 -17.00 3.51 -10.04
N SER A 548 -15.87 2.86 -9.77
CA SER A 548 -15.10 2.91 -8.53
C SER A 548 -13.67 3.40 -8.78
N ARG A 549 -12.89 3.54 -7.69
CA ARG A 549 -11.46 3.79 -7.75
C ARG A 549 -10.70 2.72 -6.95
N ASN A 550 -9.90 1.91 -7.62
CA ASN A 550 -8.97 0.97 -7.00
C ASN A 550 -7.60 1.64 -6.87
N SER A 551 -7.12 1.91 -5.64
CA SER A 551 -5.86 2.63 -5.40
C SER A 551 -5.71 3.94 -6.19
N GLY A 552 -6.83 4.66 -6.38
CA GLY A 552 -6.88 5.92 -7.13
C GLY A 552 -7.16 5.78 -8.64
N LYS A 553 -7.00 4.59 -9.24
CA LYS A 553 -7.30 4.31 -10.66
C LYS A 553 -8.80 4.02 -10.86
N PRO A 554 -9.47 4.65 -11.85
CA PRO A 554 -10.90 4.46 -12.08
C PRO A 554 -11.19 3.09 -12.70
N CYS A 555 -12.17 2.35 -12.17
CA CYS A 555 -12.57 1.04 -12.69
C CYS A 555 -14.07 0.76 -12.50
N TYR A 556 -14.69 0.07 -13.44
CA TYR A 556 -16.05 -0.45 -13.35
C TYR A 556 -16.08 -1.76 -12.56
N ILE A 557 -16.86 -1.80 -11.49
CA ILE A 557 -17.18 -3.00 -10.72
C ILE A 557 -18.50 -3.55 -11.25
N LEU A 558 -18.45 -4.74 -11.81
CA LEU A 558 -19.58 -5.45 -12.41
C LEU A 558 -19.81 -6.76 -11.66
N GLU A 559 -20.98 -6.93 -11.04
CA GLU A 559 -21.40 -8.23 -10.51
C GLU A 559 -22.65 -8.66 -11.26
N PHE A 560 -22.67 -9.92 -11.71
CA PHE A 560 -23.79 -10.48 -12.45
C PHE A 560 -23.88 -11.98 -12.25
N TYR A 561 -25.02 -12.58 -12.57
CA TYR A 561 -25.19 -14.03 -12.48
C TYR A 561 -25.93 -14.60 -13.69
N THR A 562 -25.65 -15.87 -13.94
CA THR A 562 -26.41 -16.75 -14.82
C THR A 562 -27.19 -17.76 -13.96
N ALA A 563 -27.93 -18.65 -14.60
CA ALA A 563 -28.65 -19.71 -13.88
C ALA A 563 -27.75 -20.65 -13.05
N LYS A 564 -26.43 -20.68 -13.29
CA LYS A 564 -25.50 -21.64 -12.67
C LYS A 564 -24.32 -21.00 -11.91
N LYS A 565 -23.95 -19.76 -12.24
CA LYS A 565 -22.74 -19.11 -11.75
C LYS A 565 -22.99 -17.64 -11.44
N GLN A 566 -22.29 -17.13 -10.42
CA GLN A 566 -22.19 -15.70 -10.12
C GLN A 566 -20.79 -15.22 -10.50
N TYR A 567 -20.72 -14.00 -11.01
CA TYR A 567 -19.52 -13.36 -11.54
C TYR A 567 -19.30 -12.02 -10.84
N SER A 568 -18.05 -11.67 -10.60
CA SER A 568 -17.62 -10.37 -10.09
C SER A 568 -16.39 -9.94 -10.88
N TYR A 569 -16.47 -8.78 -11.49
CA TYR A 569 -15.48 -8.20 -12.38
C TYR A 569 -15.12 -6.80 -11.91
N LYS A 570 -13.85 -6.46 -12.03
CA LYS A 570 -13.35 -5.08 -12.02
C LYS A 570 -12.69 -4.82 -13.36
N VAL A 571 -13.20 -3.86 -14.12
CA VAL A 571 -12.71 -3.49 -15.46
C VAL A 571 -12.14 -2.08 -15.37
N ASP A 572 -10.89 -1.84 -15.75
CA ASP A 572 -10.30 -0.51 -15.78
C ASP A 572 -11.11 0.40 -16.70
N ALA A 573 -11.47 1.58 -16.19
CA ALA A 573 -12.34 2.49 -16.90
C ALA A 573 -11.63 3.19 -18.06
N LYS A 574 -10.30 3.22 -18.11
CA LYS A 574 -9.53 3.87 -19.19
C LYS A 574 -9.43 3.02 -20.44
N ASP A 575 -9.01 1.77 -20.29
CA ASP A 575 -8.66 0.92 -21.42
C ASP A 575 -9.51 -0.36 -21.50
N GLY A 576 -10.40 -0.57 -20.54
CA GLY A 576 -11.22 -1.77 -20.49
C GLY A 576 -10.48 -3.02 -20.04
N SER A 577 -9.26 -2.89 -19.51
CA SER A 577 -8.53 -4.04 -18.99
C SER A 577 -9.21 -4.66 -17.78
N ILE A 578 -9.24 -5.98 -17.69
CA ILE A 578 -9.80 -6.65 -16.51
C ILE A 578 -8.75 -6.62 -15.40
N ILE A 579 -9.08 -5.94 -14.30
CA ILE A 579 -8.24 -5.78 -13.11
C ILE A 579 -8.44 -6.97 -12.17
N GLU A 580 -9.69 -7.40 -11.97
CA GLU A 580 -10.04 -8.57 -11.16
C GLU A 580 -11.23 -9.29 -11.79
N ALA A 581 -11.21 -10.62 -11.80
CA ALA A 581 -12.33 -11.44 -12.23
C ALA A 581 -12.47 -12.67 -11.31
N TYR A 582 -13.65 -12.84 -10.75
CA TYR A 582 -14.01 -13.99 -9.93
C TYR A 582 -15.30 -14.60 -10.47
N HIS A 583 -15.35 -15.93 -10.52
CA HIS A 583 -16.58 -16.66 -10.79
C HIS A 583 -16.81 -17.73 -9.72
N PHE A 584 -18.02 -17.76 -9.20
CA PHE A 584 -18.44 -18.66 -8.14
C PHE A 584 -19.56 -19.55 -8.65
N ILE A 585 -19.50 -20.85 -8.31
CA ILE A 585 -20.66 -21.72 -8.44
C ILE A 585 -21.70 -21.35 -7.39
N LEU A 586 -22.99 -21.42 -7.74
CA LEU A 586 -24.06 -21.14 -6.78
C LEU A 586 -23.97 -22.10 -5.60
N LEU A 587 -24.20 -21.61 -4.38
CA LEU A 587 -24.11 -22.41 -3.15
C LEU A 587 -24.99 -23.68 -3.19
N ALA A 588 -26.11 -23.63 -3.91
CA ALA A 588 -26.98 -24.79 -4.13
C ALA A 588 -26.30 -25.87 -4.98
N ASP A 589 -25.57 -25.48 -6.03
CA ASP A 589 -24.82 -26.38 -6.89
C ASP A 589 -23.54 -26.88 -6.20
N ALA A 590 -22.86 -26.02 -5.43
CA ALA A 590 -21.74 -26.42 -4.57
C ALA A 590 -22.16 -27.50 -3.55
N LYS A 591 -23.35 -27.33 -2.93
CA LYS A 591 -23.93 -28.35 -2.04
C LYS A 591 -24.24 -29.65 -2.78
N LYS A 592 -24.78 -29.58 -3.99
CA LYS A 592 -25.08 -30.76 -4.81
C LYS A 592 -23.81 -31.51 -5.22
N ILE A 593 -22.79 -30.79 -5.68
CA ILE A 593 -21.48 -31.35 -6.01
C ILE A 593 -20.84 -32.00 -4.77
N ALA A 594 -20.88 -31.33 -3.62
CA ALA A 594 -20.39 -31.91 -2.36
C ALA A 594 -21.17 -33.16 -1.91
N LEU A 595 -22.48 -33.23 -2.20
CA LEU A 595 -23.33 -34.39 -1.92
C LEU A 595 -23.06 -35.56 -2.88
N ASP A 596 -22.85 -35.26 -4.17
CA ASP A 596 -22.54 -36.24 -5.22
C ASP A 596 -21.12 -36.82 -5.04
N ASP A 597 -20.14 -35.99 -4.68
CA ASP A 597 -18.75 -36.38 -4.38
C ASP A 597 -18.65 -37.21 -3.08
N ALA A 598 -19.53 -36.94 -2.10
CA ALA A 598 -19.70 -37.77 -0.92
C ALA A 598 -20.39 -39.12 -1.20
N GLY A 599 -20.76 -39.42 -2.45
CA GLY A 599 -21.35 -40.69 -2.86
C GLY A 599 -22.78 -40.94 -2.33
N VAL A 600 -23.48 -39.90 -1.89
CA VAL A 600 -24.80 -40.05 -1.25
C VAL A 600 -25.89 -40.00 -2.32
N SER A 601 -26.25 -41.16 -2.86
CA SER A 601 -27.42 -41.26 -3.75
C SER A 601 -28.73 -40.88 -3.04
N GLU A 602 -29.68 -40.34 -3.81
CA GLU A 602 -30.93 -39.72 -3.35
C GLU A 602 -31.81 -40.56 -2.41
N GLY A 603 -31.58 -41.87 -2.35
CA GLY A 603 -32.30 -42.82 -1.49
C GLY A 603 -31.94 -42.75 0.01
N CYS A 604 -30.82 -42.12 0.40
CA CYS A 604 -30.38 -42.11 1.80
C CYS A 604 -30.70 -40.81 2.56
N ARG A 605 -31.65 -40.00 2.07
CA ARG A 605 -31.91 -38.64 2.58
C ARG A 605 -32.56 -38.52 3.97
N ARG A 606 -32.87 -39.60 4.69
CA ARG A 606 -33.55 -39.48 6.00
C ARG A 606 -32.87 -40.09 7.22
N HIS A 607 -31.84 -40.92 7.08
CA HIS A 607 -31.23 -41.58 8.25
C HIS A 607 -29.80 -41.14 8.60
N GLN A 608 -29.05 -40.54 7.67
CA GLN A 608 -27.66 -40.11 7.96
C GLN A 608 -27.50 -38.62 8.28
N VAL A 609 -28.46 -37.76 7.94
CA VAL A 609 -28.42 -36.34 8.35
C VAL A 609 -28.52 -36.19 9.88
N ALA A 610 -29.18 -37.12 10.55
CA ALA A 610 -29.24 -37.14 12.02
C ALA A 610 -27.92 -37.59 12.69
N LEU A 611 -27.06 -38.32 11.98
CA LEU A 611 -25.80 -38.83 12.56
C LEU A 611 -24.61 -37.89 12.31
N LEU A 612 -24.64 -37.06 11.27
CA LEU A 612 -23.56 -36.09 11.02
C LEU A 612 -23.65 -34.83 11.91
N LEU A 613 -24.84 -34.48 12.42
CA LEU A 613 -25.04 -33.35 13.34
C LEU A 613 -24.67 -33.65 14.80
N LEU A 614 -24.21 -34.88 15.10
CA LEU A 614 -23.75 -35.28 16.44
C LEU A 614 -22.22 -35.45 16.53
N ARG A 615 -21.48 -35.06 15.49
CA ARG A 615 -20.00 -35.10 15.48
C ARG A 615 -19.29 -33.86 14.95
N LEU A 616 -20.01 -32.75 14.79
CA LEU A 616 -19.46 -31.40 14.81
C LEU A 616 -20.06 -30.69 16.02
#